data_AF-A0A9Q3BC42-F1
#
_entry.id   AF-A0A9Q3BC42-F1
#
_cell.length_a   1.000
_cell.length_b   1.000
_cell.length_c   1.000
_cell.angle_alpha   90.00
_cell.angle_beta   90.00
_cell.angle_gamma   90.00
#
_symmetry.space_group_name_H-M   'P 1'
#
loop_
_entity.id
_entity.type
_entity.pdbx_description
1 polymer ?
#
loop_
_entity_poly.entity_id
_entity_poly.type
_entity_poly.pdbx_seq_one_letter_code
_entity_poly.pdbx_strand_id
1 'polypeptide(L)'
;MSFLGFASYYRQHLKYFAILANSLYRIYDQQTVFEMRQERIKAYEKIRKALTEAPLLLIQDWNILYIDACGDGLRAALHQVKIIDDKPTEGPACYISRKIKPTEARYGSSQMKFLCLVWALEKLHYYIYGSVFKVINDCNAVR
;
A
#
# COMPACT_ATOMS: atom_id res chain seq x y z
N MET A 1 -7.38 -17.57 12.58
CA MET A 1 -7.93 -16.35 11.95
C MET A 1 -7.58 -15.05 12.67
N SER A 2 -7.38 -15.05 14.01
CA SER A 2 -7.20 -13.82 14.80
C SER A 2 -6.04 -12.90 14.33
N PHE A 3 -4.83 -13.45 14.15
CA PHE A 3 -3.67 -12.65 13.75
C PHE A 3 -3.82 -11.96 12.38
N LEU A 4 -4.29 -12.70 11.38
CA LEU A 4 -4.41 -12.17 10.02
C LEU A 4 -5.53 -11.13 9.92
N GLY A 5 -6.61 -11.31 10.68
CA GLY A 5 -7.67 -10.30 10.83
C GLY A 5 -7.15 -9.00 11.43
N PHE A 6 -6.39 -9.10 12.52
CA PHE A 6 -5.73 -7.95 13.15
C PHE A 6 -4.73 -7.27 12.19
N ALA A 7 -3.85 -8.03 11.54
CA ALA A 7 -2.88 -7.46 10.61
C ALA A 7 -3.54 -6.85 9.37
N SER A 8 -4.69 -7.40 8.93
CA SER A 8 -5.48 -6.85 7.82
C SER A 8 -6.09 -5.49 8.17
N TYR A 9 -6.43 -5.24 9.44
CA TYR A 9 -6.90 -3.93 9.89
C TYR A 9 -5.86 -2.84 9.64
N TYR A 10 -4.58 -3.12 9.94
CA TYR A 10 -3.47 -2.19 9.74
C TYR A 10 -2.80 -2.29 8.36
N ARG A 11 -3.38 -3.02 7.40
CA ARG A 11 -2.76 -3.30 6.08
C ARG A 11 -2.33 -2.04 5.32
N GLN A 12 -3.02 -0.93 5.54
CA GLN A 12 -2.74 0.36 4.91
C GLN A 12 -1.41 0.96 5.36
N HIS A 13 -0.87 0.55 6.51
CA HIS A 13 0.40 1.07 7.02
C HIS A 13 1.57 0.10 6.76
N LEU A 14 1.28 -1.07 6.20
CA LEU A 14 2.25 -2.14 5.97
C LEU A 14 2.61 -2.21 4.49
N LYS A 15 3.85 -1.80 4.15
CA LYS A 15 4.37 -1.89 2.78
C LYS A 15 4.35 -3.35 2.30
N TYR A 16 3.81 -3.60 1.10
CA TYR A 16 3.70 -4.92 0.48
C TYR A 16 2.91 -5.97 1.30
N PHE A 17 1.98 -5.55 2.15
CA PHE A 17 1.19 -6.47 2.98
C PHE A 17 0.53 -7.60 2.19
N ALA A 18 -0.08 -7.29 1.03
CA ALA A 18 -0.78 -8.30 0.22
C ALA A 18 0.16 -9.43 -0.24
N ILE A 19 1.42 -9.13 -0.56
CA ILE A 19 2.42 -10.12 -0.99
C ILE A 19 2.84 -10.99 0.20
N LEU A 20 3.12 -10.36 1.34
CA LEU A 20 3.54 -11.05 2.56
C LEU A 20 2.42 -11.96 3.09
N ALA A 21 1.21 -11.43 3.19
CA ALA A 21 0.04 -12.12 3.70
C ALA A 21 -0.45 -13.24 2.76
N ASN A 22 -0.14 -13.19 1.46
CA ASN A 22 -0.53 -14.23 0.49
C ASN A 22 -0.04 -15.64 0.91
N SER A 23 1.20 -15.72 1.40
CA SER A 23 1.78 -16.96 1.91
C SER A 23 1.03 -17.50 3.15
N LEU A 24 0.44 -16.62 3.95
CA LEU A 24 -0.34 -16.97 5.14
C LEU A 24 -1.80 -17.27 4.81
N TYR A 25 -2.41 -16.59 3.84
CA TYR A 25 -3.77 -16.88 3.36
C TYR A 25 -3.87 -18.30 2.80
N ARG A 26 -2.82 -18.79 2.11
CA ARG A 26 -2.71 -20.17 1.62
C ARG A 26 -2.67 -21.25 2.71
N ILE A 27 -2.63 -20.90 3.99
CA ILE A 27 -2.75 -21.89 5.09
C ILE A 27 -4.23 -22.23 5.34
N TYR A 28 -5.13 -21.30 5.03
CA TYR A 28 -6.56 -21.42 5.33
C TYR A 28 -7.38 -22.05 4.20
N ASP A 29 -6.73 -22.48 3.11
CA ASP A 29 -7.41 -23.22 2.07
C ASP A 29 -7.66 -24.66 2.54
N GLN A 30 -8.88 -25.16 2.32
CA GLN A 30 -9.37 -26.42 2.89
C GLN A 30 -8.57 -27.64 2.43
N GLN A 31 -7.84 -27.52 1.33
CA GLN A 31 -7.02 -28.58 0.73
C GLN A 31 -5.56 -28.58 1.20
N THR A 32 -5.16 -27.62 2.04
CA THR A 32 -3.75 -27.48 2.48
C THR A 32 -3.54 -27.95 3.92
N VAL A 33 -2.54 -28.81 4.10
CA VAL A 33 -2.04 -29.16 5.44
C VAL A 33 -1.44 -27.92 6.09
N PHE A 34 -1.76 -27.70 7.37
CA PHE A 34 -1.20 -26.60 8.16
C PHE A 34 0.31 -26.84 8.37
N GLU A 35 1.14 -26.18 7.56
CA GLU A 35 2.60 -26.23 7.66
C GLU A 35 3.23 -24.83 7.71
N MET A 36 3.87 -24.52 8.84
CA MET A 36 4.73 -23.33 9.02
C MET A 36 6.11 -23.59 8.41
N ARG A 37 6.18 -23.64 7.08
CA ARG A 37 7.46 -23.68 6.35
C ARG A 37 8.25 -22.38 6.54
N GLN A 38 9.56 -22.42 6.30
CA GLN A 38 10.49 -21.29 6.44
C GLN A 38 9.97 -19.99 5.81
N GLU A 39 9.34 -20.08 4.63
CA GLU A 39 8.77 -18.93 3.92
C GLU A 39 7.64 -18.24 4.71
N ARG A 40 6.77 -19.03 5.33
CA ARG A 40 5.61 -18.53 6.09
C ARG A 40 6.06 -17.93 7.42
N ILE A 41 7.07 -18.52 8.06
CA ILE A 41 7.70 -17.98 9.28
C ILE A 41 8.30 -16.61 8.96
N LYS A 42 9.08 -16.49 7.87
CA LYS A 42 9.64 -15.20 7.43
C LYS A 42 8.56 -14.17 7.14
N ALA A 43 7.45 -14.56 6.51
CA ALA A 43 6.34 -13.65 6.25
C ALA A 43 5.67 -13.18 7.54
N TYR A 44 5.45 -14.08 8.51
CA TYR A 44 4.91 -13.76 9.82
C TYR A 44 5.80 -12.77 10.59
N GLU A 45 7.11 -13.02 10.65
CA GLU A 45 8.05 -12.14 11.33
C GLU A 45 8.13 -10.76 10.68
N LYS A 46 8.12 -10.69 9.34
CA LYS A 46 8.09 -9.40 8.62
C LYS A 46 6.84 -8.59 8.95
N ILE A 47 5.67 -9.23 8.98
CA ILE A 47 4.41 -8.55 9.33
C ILE A 47 4.45 -8.10 10.80
N ARG A 48 4.93 -8.96 11.71
CA ARG A 48 5.06 -8.61 13.14
C ARG A 48 5.97 -7.41 13.34
N LYS A 49 7.15 -7.42 12.72
CA LYS A 49 8.14 -6.35 12.81
C LYS A 49 7.59 -5.04 12.24
N ALA A 50 6.95 -5.11 11.09
CA ALA A 50 6.34 -3.94 10.46
C ALA A 50 5.15 -3.37 11.27
N LEU A 51 4.40 -4.21 12.01
CA LEU A 51 3.36 -3.74 12.93
C LEU A 51 3.94 -3.02 14.17
N THR A 52 5.08 -3.50 14.69
CA THR A 52 5.73 -2.90 15.88
C THR A 52 6.55 -1.66 15.56
N GLU A 53 7.11 -1.57 14.35
CA GLU A 53 7.93 -0.45 13.90
C GLU A 53 7.14 0.60 13.10
N ALA A 54 5.84 0.36 12.87
CA ALA A 54 5.00 1.31 12.15
C ALA A 54 4.99 2.66 12.89
N PRO A 55 5.41 3.77 12.25
CA PRO A 55 5.40 5.07 12.89
C PRO A 55 3.95 5.44 13.27
N LEU A 56 3.77 5.83 14.53
CA LEU A 56 2.49 6.23 15.12
C LEU A 56 1.72 7.18 14.17
N LEU A 57 0.39 6.98 14.11
CA LEU A 57 -0.60 7.76 13.37
C LEU A 57 -0.50 9.26 13.68
N LEU A 58 0.41 9.96 13.01
CA LEU A 58 0.50 11.41 13.05
C LEU A 58 -0.39 11.98 11.95
N ILE A 59 -1.55 12.51 12.34
CA ILE A 59 -2.37 13.38 11.51
C ILE A 59 -1.58 14.67 11.33
N GLN A 60 -0.98 14.85 10.16
CA GLN A 60 -0.37 16.11 9.74
C GLN A 60 -0.39 16.14 8.21
N ASP A 61 -0.50 17.36 7.67
CA ASP A 61 -0.84 17.68 6.28
C ASP A 61 -0.30 16.68 5.24
N TRP A 62 -1.22 16.00 4.55
CA TRP A 62 -0.88 15.05 3.51
C TRP A 62 -0.47 15.79 2.25
N ASN A 63 0.84 15.90 2.06
CA ASN A 63 1.36 16.80 1.04
C ASN A 63 1.65 16.09 -0.28
N ILE A 64 1.86 14.76 -0.28
CA ILE A 64 2.38 14.07 -1.47
C ILE A 64 1.70 12.70 -1.66
N LEU A 65 1.12 12.49 -2.84
CA LEU A 65 0.57 11.21 -3.29
C LEU A 65 1.44 10.66 -4.42
N TYR A 66 2.13 9.55 -4.17
CA TYR A 66 2.80 8.79 -5.21
C TYR A 66 1.85 7.78 -5.83
N ILE A 67 1.82 7.72 -7.16
CA ILE A 67 1.08 6.71 -7.91
C ILE A 67 2.02 5.93 -8.83
N ASP A 68 1.85 4.62 -8.86
CA ASP A 68 2.54 3.70 -9.74
C ASP A 68 1.52 2.73 -10.35
N ALA A 69 1.47 2.70 -11.68
CA ALA A 69 0.58 1.83 -12.43
C ALA A 69 1.42 1.03 -13.42
N CYS A 70 1.53 -0.27 -13.17
CA CYS A 70 2.23 -1.20 -14.03
C CYS A 70 1.27 -2.35 -14.41
N GLY A 71 1.58 -3.09 -15.48
CA GLY A 71 0.73 -4.18 -15.99
C GLY A 71 0.33 -5.23 -14.94
N ASP A 72 1.10 -5.36 -13.86
CA ASP A 72 0.81 -6.29 -12.74
C ASP A 72 -0.19 -5.74 -11.70
N GLY A 73 -0.37 -4.42 -11.61
CA GLY A 73 -1.18 -3.83 -10.54
C GLY A 73 -1.11 -2.31 -10.42
N LEU A 74 -2.10 -1.75 -9.74
CA LEU A 74 -2.18 -0.35 -9.36
C LEU A 74 -1.65 -0.18 -7.93
N ARG A 75 -0.84 0.84 -7.70
CA ARG A 75 -0.20 1.12 -6.41
C ARG A 75 -0.22 2.62 -6.16
N ALA A 76 -0.48 2.99 -4.92
CA ALA A 76 -0.30 4.37 -4.48
C ALA A 76 0.25 4.42 -3.05
N ALA A 77 1.03 5.45 -2.77
CA ALA A 77 1.59 5.72 -1.46
C ALA A 77 1.34 7.17 -1.08
N LEU A 78 0.64 7.40 0.02
CA LEU A 78 0.46 8.71 0.62
C LEU A 78 1.66 8.97 1.53
N HIS A 79 2.37 10.05 1.24
CA HIS A 79 3.55 10.49 1.96
C HIS A 79 3.25 11.78 2.72
N GLN A 80 3.98 11.95 3.82
CA GLN A 80 3.84 13.04 4.76
C GLN A 80 5.24 13.54 5.11
N VAL A 81 5.41 14.86 5.19
CA VAL A 81 6.65 15.45 5.68
C VAL A 81 6.56 15.49 7.20
N LYS A 82 7.43 14.75 7.88
CA LYS A 82 7.55 14.73 9.33
C LYS A 82 8.83 15.45 9.72
N ILE A 83 8.79 16.22 10.81
CA ILE A 83 10.01 16.80 11.39
C ILE A 83 10.61 15.74 12.32
N ILE A 84 11.78 15.22 11.94
CA ILE A 84 12.56 14.28 12.76
C ILE A 84 13.91 14.96 12.98
N ASP A 85 14.32 15.13 14.24
CA ASP A 85 15.57 15.82 14.61
C ASP A 85 15.73 17.20 13.95
N ASP A 86 14.67 18.02 14.00
CA ASP A 86 14.56 19.35 13.36
C ASP A 86 14.73 19.36 11.83
N LYS A 87 14.69 18.19 11.18
CA LYS A 87 14.79 18.08 9.71
C LYS A 87 13.48 17.60 9.09
N PRO A 88 13.00 18.27 8.03
CA PRO A 88 11.85 17.79 7.27
C PRO A 88 12.23 16.51 6.54
N THR A 89 11.71 15.38 7.02
CA THR A 89 11.91 14.05 6.46
C THR A 89 10.60 13.55 5.87
N GLU A 90 10.59 13.25 4.59
CA GLU A 90 9.43 12.65 3.92
C GLU A 90 9.31 11.17 4.32
N GLY A 91 8.14 10.81 4.84
CA GLY A 91 7.83 9.45 5.28
C GLY A 91 6.52 8.95 4.68
N PRO A 92 6.44 7.67 4.31
CA PRO A 92 5.19 7.06 3.88
C PRO A 92 4.22 6.91 5.06
N ALA A 93 2.98 7.36 4.89
CA ALA A 93 1.91 7.25 5.88
C ALA A 93 0.94 6.12 5.55
N CYS A 94 0.59 5.96 4.28
CA CYS A 94 -0.37 4.96 3.83
C CYS A 94 0.04 4.37 2.47
N TYR A 95 -0.08 3.06 2.34
CA TYR A 95 0.12 2.30 1.13
C TYR A 95 -1.16 1.61 0.73
N ILE A 96 -1.56 1.80 -0.52
CA ILE A 96 -2.68 1.08 -1.13
C ILE A 96 -2.19 0.38 -2.39
N SER A 97 -2.66 -0.84 -2.61
CA SER A 97 -2.41 -1.56 -3.86
C SER A 97 -3.59 -2.45 -4.20
N ARG A 98 -3.83 -2.65 -5.50
CA ARG A 98 -4.77 -3.66 -6.00
C ARG A 98 -4.27 -4.27 -7.30
N LYS A 99 -4.68 -5.51 -7.56
CA LYS A 99 -4.49 -6.15 -8.87
C LYS A 99 -5.35 -5.47 -9.93
N ILE A 100 -4.83 -5.42 -11.15
CA ILE A 100 -5.55 -4.97 -12.34
C ILE A 100 -6.65 -6.00 -12.67
N LYS A 101 -7.83 -5.51 -13.03
CA LYS A 101 -8.92 -6.37 -13.52
C LYS A 101 -8.65 -6.76 -14.99
N PRO A 102 -9.14 -7.92 -15.46
CA PRO A 102 -8.96 -8.34 -16.86
C PRO A 102 -9.45 -7.30 -17.89
N THR A 103 -10.47 -6.52 -17.55
CA THR A 103 -11.00 -5.43 -18.37
C THR A 103 -10.06 -4.21 -18.42
N GLU A 104 -9.36 -3.94 -17.32
CA GLU A 104 -8.42 -2.83 -17.16
C GLU A 104 -7.05 -3.15 -17.78
N ALA A 105 -6.74 -4.45 -17.99
CA ALA A 105 -5.48 -4.91 -18.56
C ALA A 105 -5.25 -4.47 -20.03
N ARG A 106 -6.32 -4.06 -20.72
CA ARG A 106 -6.26 -3.56 -22.11
C ARG A 106 -5.87 -2.09 -22.21
N TYR A 107 -5.80 -1.37 -21.08
CA TYR A 107 -5.48 0.05 -21.07
C TYR A 107 -4.01 0.32 -21.39
N GLY A 108 -3.77 1.41 -22.11
CA GLY A 108 -2.40 1.92 -22.31
C GLY A 108 -1.80 2.45 -21.01
N SER A 109 -0.49 2.61 -20.96
CA SER A 109 0.24 3.07 -19.76
C SER A 109 -0.28 4.40 -19.19
N SER A 110 -0.65 5.36 -20.03
CA SER A 110 -1.24 6.64 -19.59
C SER A 110 -2.64 6.47 -18.99
N GLN A 111 -3.49 5.62 -19.60
CA GLN A 111 -4.83 5.34 -19.09
C GLN A 111 -4.77 4.58 -17.76
N MET A 112 -3.82 3.65 -17.60
CA MET A 112 -3.60 2.93 -16.34
C MET A 112 -3.20 3.87 -15.20
N LYS A 113 -2.38 4.88 -15.46
CA LYS A 113 -2.02 5.89 -14.44
C LYS A 113 -3.22 6.74 -14.04
N PHE A 114 -4.03 7.17 -14.99
CA PHE A 114 -5.23 7.95 -14.69
C PHE A 114 -6.22 7.11 -13.87
N LEU A 115 -6.42 5.86 -14.26
CA LEU A 115 -7.20 4.89 -13.48
C LEU A 115 -6.63 4.72 -12.06
N CYS A 116 -5.30 4.63 -11.92
CA CYS A 116 -4.64 4.54 -10.61
C CYS A 116 -4.89 5.78 -9.77
N LEU A 117 -4.83 6.97 -10.37
CA LEU A 117 -5.09 8.24 -9.69
C LEU A 117 -6.53 8.31 -9.19
N VAL A 118 -7.51 8.09 -10.06
CA VAL A 118 -8.95 8.12 -9.69
C VAL A 118 -9.22 7.10 -8.58
N TRP A 119 -8.72 5.87 -8.74
CA TRP A 119 -8.86 4.83 -7.72
C TRP A 119 -8.19 5.22 -6.39
N ALA A 120 -7.01 5.83 -6.43
CA ALA A 120 -6.31 6.27 -5.22
C ALA A 120 -7.06 7.39 -4.51
N LEU A 121 -7.61 8.36 -5.24
CA LEU A 121 -8.43 9.45 -4.68
C LEU A 121 -9.72 8.92 -4.05
N GLU A 122 -10.41 7.97 -4.69
CA GLU A 122 -11.58 7.32 -4.11
C GLU A 122 -11.26 6.57 -2.81
N LYS A 123 -10.12 5.86 -2.77
CA LYS A 123 -9.72 5.06 -1.60
C LYS A 123 -9.15 5.89 -0.47
N LEU A 124 -8.47 6.97 -0.79
CA LEU A 124 -7.84 7.88 0.18
C LEU A 124 -8.71 9.11 0.44
N HIS A 125 -9.97 9.12 0.02
CA HIS A 125 -10.87 10.26 0.15
C HIS A 125 -10.93 10.78 1.60
N TYR A 126 -11.09 9.89 2.59
CA TYR A 126 -11.11 10.25 4.02
C TYR A 126 -9.84 10.93 4.51
N TYR A 127 -8.70 10.67 3.86
CA TYR A 127 -7.49 11.40 4.10
C TYR A 127 -7.57 12.68 3.26
N ILE A 128 -7.44 12.60 1.95
CA ILE A 128 -7.16 13.74 1.07
C ILE A 128 -8.27 14.84 1.03
N TYR A 129 -9.49 14.56 1.50
CA TYR A 129 -10.62 15.49 1.40
C TYR A 129 -10.34 16.85 2.06
N GLY A 130 -10.45 17.93 1.26
CA GLY A 130 -10.23 19.30 1.71
C GLY A 130 -8.76 19.72 1.82
N SER A 131 -7.82 18.82 1.52
CA SER A 131 -6.38 19.11 1.55
C SER A 131 -5.84 19.45 0.15
N VAL A 132 -4.80 20.28 0.10
CA VAL A 132 -4.00 20.51 -1.10
C VAL A 132 -2.81 19.54 -1.06
N PHE A 133 -2.67 18.73 -2.10
CA PHE A 133 -1.63 17.71 -2.19
C PHE A 133 -1.00 17.68 -3.59
N LYS A 134 0.25 17.25 -3.65
CA LYS A 134 0.99 17.06 -4.90
C LYS A 134 0.94 15.60 -5.33
N VAL A 135 0.58 15.34 -6.58
CA VAL A 135 0.64 13.99 -7.15
C VAL A 135 1.98 13.81 -7.86
N ILE A 136 2.69 12.73 -7.55
CA ILE A 136 3.93 12.32 -8.23
C ILE A 136 3.68 10.97 -8.92
N ASN A 137 4.03 10.88 -10.19
CA ASN A 137 3.99 9.64 -10.95
C ASN A 137 5.37 9.36 -11.57
N ASP A 138 5.72 8.08 -11.73
CA ASP A 138 7.05 7.66 -12.21
C ASP A 138 7.15 7.67 -13.74
N CYS A 139 6.61 8.71 -14.40
CA CYS A 139 6.67 8.78 -15.86
C CYS A 139 7.04 10.16 -16.39
N ASN A 140 8.19 10.18 -17.05
CA ASN A 140 8.73 11.21 -17.95
C ASN A 140 7.85 11.50 -19.20
N ALA A 141 6.53 11.49 -19.10
CA ALA A 141 5.66 11.61 -20.27
C ALA A 141 4.46 12.56 -20.10
N VAL A 142 4.59 13.60 -19.27
CA VAL A 142 3.74 14.80 -19.40
C VAL A 142 4.61 16.03 -19.10
N ARG A 143 5.16 16.61 -20.16
CA ARG A 143 5.67 17.98 -20.18
C ARG A 143 5.02 18.69 -21.36
#